data_AF-A0A932B453-F1
#
_entry.id   AF-A0A932B453-F1
#
_cell.length_a   1.000
_cell.length_b   1.000
_cell.length_c   1.000
_cell.angle_alpha   90.00
_cell.angle_beta   90.00
_cell.angle_gamma   90.00
#
_symmetry.space_group_name_H-M   'P 1'
#
loop_
_entity.id
_entity.type
_entity.pdbx_description
1 polymer ?
#
loop_
_entity_poly.entity_id
_entity_poly.type
_entity_poly.pdbx_seq_one_letter_code
_entity_poly.pdbx_strand_id
1 'polypeptide(L)'
;MKLPVFKIASTMAPADHIRELGQRIFPRQDHQIVERGTKVELRSPIGQIEVDTGKGGVWAADTTRLWRFDPASGKKPRLLGASEARKLSLDTLKVHQITPELSGPFRLKTPRATGAVTAFSPQKGAPRQVIHEDNTVITDVEVDVSDYGLKQKSLPVVGGGGRFSTVHGDGGSLLAAGGVWRPSVGKPVLHEVIPQKKADEMYRARMGNTPVSEFTSELAYYAAPAFTEQDMLYPVYVYSGVADFKGNRVPLRKVMIPATDVGAAAQPAVMAPPRHSKSEPHIRPLPADFRPTPGKALPPGIALNKRQMASRKLQLTDYFVPGPANSPLIVNPNLTQVQIKELANLLGYYSAGTSWIGLSGGLSGSQNNAKGFVDELSAIGWNIRFNWGDAAAWESDWRKNDDSWVDAVDFVFYTGHANSDGWVLAAPDDTFLHFTETAGARDLWGANNLEWAVIAACGPLQDEVVESGGDVLERWRDAFDGMHILMGYAQVTYDTEEEGKRLAQYAKSGSTIIQSWFRTGQEIQGSGIWVGAYYIGNASGSTGNDHLWGVGSVGPDITSPTWRACSWVPC
;
A
#
# COMPACT_ATOMS: atom_id res chain seq x y z
N MET A 1 -2.90 -8.68 -37.45
CA MET A 1 -2.26 -9.80 -36.67
C MET A 1 -3.25 -10.12 -35.58
N LYS A 2 -3.49 -11.40 -35.29
CA LYS A 2 -4.49 -11.79 -34.30
C LYS A 2 -3.84 -12.40 -33.07
N LEU A 3 -4.36 -12.07 -31.90
CA LEU A 3 -3.96 -12.70 -30.63
C LEU A 3 -5.17 -13.34 -29.95
N PRO A 4 -4.94 -14.43 -29.20
CA PRO A 4 -6.00 -15.07 -28.46
C PRO A 4 -6.45 -14.22 -27.28
N VAL A 5 -7.75 -14.18 -27.06
CA VAL A 5 -8.39 -13.71 -25.85
C VAL A 5 -9.03 -14.92 -25.18
N PHE A 6 -8.72 -15.14 -23.91
CA PHE A 6 -9.15 -16.32 -23.17
C PHE A 6 -10.27 -15.93 -22.23
N LYS A 7 -11.41 -16.61 -22.32
CA LYS A 7 -12.37 -16.61 -21.21
C LYS A 7 -11.73 -17.34 -20.04
N ILE A 8 -11.84 -16.80 -18.84
CA ILE A 8 -11.28 -17.42 -17.62
C ILE A 8 -12.38 -17.71 -16.61
N ALA A 9 -12.18 -18.76 -15.80
CA ALA A 9 -13.09 -19.10 -14.72
C ALA A 9 -12.63 -18.45 -13.41
N SER A 10 -13.60 -18.08 -12.58
CA SER A 10 -13.36 -18.01 -11.14
C SER A 10 -12.98 -19.39 -10.62
N THR A 11 -11.86 -19.49 -9.90
CA THR A 11 -11.53 -20.70 -9.14
C THR A 11 -12.30 -20.66 -7.83
N MET A 12 -13.43 -21.37 -7.79
CA MET A 12 -14.11 -21.64 -6.53
C MET A 12 -13.30 -22.68 -5.75
N ALA A 13 -12.52 -22.22 -4.77
CA ALA A 13 -12.01 -23.11 -3.73
C ALA A 13 -13.15 -23.39 -2.72
N PRO A 14 -13.55 -24.65 -2.48
CA PRO A 14 -14.51 -24.97 -1.43
C PRO A 14 -13.98 -24.52 -0.05
N ALA A 15 -14.84 -24.03 0.84
CA ALA A 15 -14.44 -23.56 2.17
C ALA A 15 -13.67 -24.62 2.99
N ASP A 16 -13.97 -25.91 2.78
CA ASP A 16 -13.27 -27.03 3.43
C ASP A 16 -11.78 -27.09 3.05
N HIS A 17 -11.46 -26.75 1.79
CA HIS A 17 -10.08 -26.69 1.31
C HIS A 17 -9.25 -25.65 2.09
N ILE A 18 -9.89 -24.58 2.57
CA ILE A 18 -9.23 -23.50 3.31
C ILE A 18 -8.86 -23.94 4.72
N ARG A 19 -9.72 -24.73 5.38
CA ARG A 19 -9.38 -25.31 6.69
C ARG A 19 -8.22 -26.28 6.57
N GLU A 20 -8.23 -27.12 5.54
CA GLU A 20 -7.14 -28.05 5.25
C GLU A 20 -5.84 -27.33 4.90
N LEU A 21 -5.90 -26.28 4.07
CA LEU A 21 -4.75 -25.43 3.77
C LEU A 21 -4.22 -24.75 5.04
N GLY A 22 -5.15 -24.26 5.86
CA GLY A 22 -4.95 -23.78 7.23
C GLY A 22 -4.06 -24.68 8.06
N GLN A 23 -4.54 -25.91 8.26
CA GLN A 23 -3.86 -26.93 9.03
C GLN A 23 -2.53 -27.37 8.41
N ARG A 24 -2.37 -27.29 7.08
CA ARG A 24 -1.13 -27.68 6.40
C ARG A 24 -0.04 -26.61 6.49
N ILE A 25 -0.39 -25.34 6.31
CA ILE A 25 0.59 -24.24 6.27
C ILE A 25 0.96 -23.79 7.68
N PHE A 26 -0.04 -23.60 8.56
CA PHE A 26 0.16 -23.18 9.94
C PHE A 26 -0.64 -24.10 10.89
N PRO A 27 -0.18 -25.32 11.18
CA PRO A 27 -0.93 -26.30 11.98
C PRO A 27 -1.20 -25.78 13.40
N ARG A 28 -2.41 -25.28 13.66
CA ARG A 28 -2.87 -24.84 14.99
C ARG A 28 -4.36 -25.09 15.22
N GLN A 29 -4.74 -25.13 16.50
CA GLN A 29 -6.12 -25.36 16.93
C GLN A 29 -6.86 -24.07 17.34
N ASP A 30 -6.16 -22.96 17.52
CA ASP A 30 -6.70 -21.67 18.00
C ASP A 30 -7.20 -20.75 16.88
N HIS A 31 -7.46 -21.31 15.69
CA HIS A 31 -7.93 -20.53 14.57
C HIS A 31 -9.41 -20.11 14.70
N GLN A 32 -9.69 -18.88 14.34
CA GLN A 32 -11.04 -18.37 14.11
C GLN A 32 -11.30 -18.27 12.61
N ILE A 33 -12.46 -18.75 12.18
CA ILE A 33 -12.94 -18.58 10.80
C ILE A 33 -13.77 -17.31 10.74
N VAL A 34 -13.44 -16.44 9.80
CA VAL A 34 -14.14 -15.19 9.52
C VAL A 34 -14.55 -15.21 8.05
N GLU A 35 -15.86 -15.19 7.80
CA GLU A 35 -16.42 -15.11 6.45
C GLU A 35 -16.84 -13.67 6.14
N ARG A 36 -16.45 -13.16 4.96
CA ARG A 36 -16.71 -11.79 4.50
C ARG A 36 -17.00 -11.80 2.99
N GLY A 37 -18.26 -11.99 2.63
CA GLY A 37 -18.67 -12.08 1.22
C GLY A 37 -18.06 -13.32 0.57
N THR A 38 -17.22 -13.14 -0.46
CA THR A 38 -16.49 -14.23 -1.12
C THR A 38 -15.18 -14.59 -0.43
N LYS A 39 -14.82 -13.91 0.66
CA LYS A 39 -13.58 -14.17 1.39
C LYS A 39 -13.83 -15.04 2.60
N VAL A 40 -12.98 -16.04 2.76
CA VAL A 40 -12.92 -16.86 3.97
C VAL A 40 -11.52 -16.73 4.54
N GLU A 41 -11.44 -16.26 5.78
CA GLU A 41 -10.20 -16.02 6.49
C GLU A 41 -10.09 -16.95 7.69
N LEU A 42 -8.93 -17.57 7.85
CA LEU A 42 -8.53 -18.30 9.04
C LEU A 42 -7.49 -17.44 9.78
N ARG A 43 -7.86 -16.96 10.97
CA ARG A 43 -7.01 -16.07 11.77
C ARG A 43 -6.58 -16.74 13.08
N SER A 44 -5.32 -16.56 13.43
CA SER A 44 -4.77 -16.85 14.76
C SER A 44 -3.96 -15.64 15.25
N PRO A 45 -3.57 -15.58 16.53
CA PRO A 45 -2.71 -14.51 17.02
C PRO A 45 -1.36 -14.39 16.30
N ILE A 46 -0.90 -15.47 15.63
CA ILE A 46 0.43 -15.51 15.00
C ILE A 46 0.41 -15.57 13.48
N GLY A 47 -0.76 -15.75 12.87
CA GLY A 47 -0.84 -15.92 11.43
C GLY A 47 -2.24 -15.82 10.86
N GLN A 48 -2.31 -15.56 9.57
CA GLN A 48 -3.52 -15.37 8.80
C GLN A 48 -3.44 -16.17 7.51
N ILE A 49 -4.53 -16.85 7.17
CA ILE A 49 -4.78 -17.40 5.84
C ILE A 49 -6.07 -16.79 5.32
N GLU A 50 -6.04 -16.33 4.08
CA GLU A 50 -7.16 -15.73 3.38
C GLU A 50 -7.29 -16.41 2.02
N VAL A 51 -8.50 -16.83 1.69
CA VAL A 51 -8.83 -17.33 0.36
C VAL A 51 -10.08 -16.62 -0.13
N ASP A 52 -10.01 -16.09 -1.34
CA ASP A 52 -11.17 -15.52 -2.03
C ASP A 52 -11.83 -16.61 -2.88
N THR A 53 -12.89 -17.23 -2.35
CA THR A 53 -13.62 -18.31 -3.01
C THR A 53 -14.36 -17.86 -4.27
N GLY A 54 -14.54 -16.55 -4.46
CA GLY A 54 -15.19 -15.99 -5.66
C GLY A 54 -14.19 -15.55 -6.72
N LYS A 55 -12.90 -15.43 -6.40
CA LYS A 55 -11.90 -14.82 -7.30
C LYS A 55 -10.59 -15.60 -7.40
N GLY A 56 -10.39 -16.60 -6.55
CA GLY A 56 -9.36 -17.61 -6.69
C GLY A 56 -8.04 -17.35 -5.98
N GLY A 57 -7.93 -16.23 -5.26
CA GLY A 57 -6.69 -15.83 -4.62
C GLY A 57 -6.46 -16.52 -3.29
N VAL A 58 -5.20 -16.86 -3.01
CA VAL A 58 -4.74 -17.38 -1.71
C VAL A 58 -3.67 -16.45 -1.17
N TRP A 59 -3.76 -16.12 0.11
CA TRP A 59 -2.72 -15.46 0.88
C TRP A 59 -2.57 -16.15 2.24
N ALA A 60 -1.34 -16.45 2.63
CA ALA A 60 -1.01 -17.07 3.91
C ALA A 60 0.23 -16.37 4.47
N ALA A 61 0.20 -15.95 5.73
CA ALA A 61 1.34 -15.29 6.38
C ALA A 61 1.41 -15.55 7.89
N ASP A 62 2.63 -15.71 8.41
CA ASP A 62 2.98 -15.54 9.82
C ASP A 62 3.15 -14.04 10.09
N THR A 63 2.09 -13.40 10.60
CA THR A 63 2.02 -11.95 10.79
C THR A 63 2.87 -11.45 11.95
N THR A 64 3.41 -12.35 12.78
CA THR A 64 4.32 -12.00 13.87
C THR A 64 5.78 -11.91 13.44
N ARG A 65 6.10 -12.46 12.27
CA ARG A 65 7.48 -12.53 11.74
C ARG A 65 7.63 -11.88 10.38
N LEU A 66 6.61 -11.95 9.52
CA LEU A 66 6.67 -11.37 8.19
C LEU A 66 6.80 -9.84 8.27
N TRP A 67 7.92 -9.33 7.74
CA TRP A 67 8.25 -7.90 7.64
C TRP A 67 8.29 -7.19 9.00
N ARG A 68 8.87 -7.86 10.00
CA ARG A 68 9.05 -7.35 11.37
C ARG A 68 10.53 -7.16 11.64
N PHE A 69 11.10 -6.10 11.09
CA PHE A 69 12.47 -5.72 11.39
C PHE A 69 12.59 -5.25 12.86
N ASP A 70 13.52 -5.86 13.60
CA ASP A 70 13.86 -5.46 14.97
C ASP A 70 15.35 -5.07 15.05
N PRO A 71 15.67 -3.76 15.02
CA PRO A 71 17.04 -3.29 15.11
C PRO A 71 17.71 -3.61 16.46
N ALA A 72 16.93 -3.82 17.53
CA ALA A 72 17.47 -4.13 18.85
C ALA A 72 17.94 -5.59 18.96
N SER A 73 17.39 -6.49 18.14
CA SER A 73 17.76 -7.90 18.17
C SER A 73 19.22 -8.15 17.79
N GLY A 74 19.79 -7.30 16.92
CA GLY A 74 21.11 -7.50 16.31
C GLY A 74 21.28 -8.81 15.52
N LYS A 75 20.22 -9.60 15.37
CA LYS A 75 20.25 -10.93 14.76
C LYS A 75 20.06 -10.81 13.26
N LYS A 76 21.04 -11.33 12.51
CA LYS A 76 20.90 -11.52 11.07
C LYS A 76 20.31 -12.91 10.80
N PRO A 77 19.27 -13.03 9.97
CA PRO A 77 18.71 -14.33 9.62
C PRO A 77 19.71 -15.14 8.79
N ARG A 78 19.73 -16.46 9.00
CA ARG A 78 20.46 -17.43 8.17
C ARG A 78 19.58 -17.80 7.00
N LEU A 79 19.74 -17.07 5.90
CA LEU A 79 18.98 -17.26 4.68
C LEU A 79 19.58 -18.40 3.85
N LEU A 80 18.69 -19.18 3.22
CA LEU A 80 19.07 -20.19 2.23
C LEU A 80 19.74 -19.53 1.01
N GLY A 81 20.57 -20.28 0.29
CA GLY A 81 21.07 -19.83 -1.00
C GLY A 81 19.94 -19.75 -2.05
N ALA A 82 20.06 -18.84 -3.02
CA ALA A 82 19.01 -18.59 -4.02
C ALA A 82 18.54 -19.86 -4.79
N SER A 83 19.44 -20.82 -5.03
CA SER A 83 19.08 -22.10 -5.67
C SER A 83 18.20 -22.97 -4.76
N GLU A 84 18.58 -23.07 -3.48
CA GLU A 84 17.85 -23.84 -2.47
C GLU A 84 16.49 -23.22 -2.17
N ALA A 85 16.43 -21.89 -2.04
CA ALA A 85 15.18 -21.14 -1.86
C ALA A 85 14.20 -21.39 -3.01
N ARG A 86 14.67 -21.36 -4.28
CA ARG A 86 13.82 -21.64 -5.44
C ARG A 86 13.26 -23.06 -5.43
N LYS A 87 14.11 -24.05 -5.10
CA LYS A 87 13.67 -25.44 -4.98
C LYS A 87 12.61 -25.59 -3.87
N LEU A 88 12.91 -25.06 -2.68
CA LEU A 88 11.99 -25.11 -1.54
C LEU A 88 10.67 -24.42 -1.83
N SER A 89 10.69 -23.28 -2.53
CA SER A 89 9.48 -22.56 -2.95
C SER A 89 8.60 -23.39 -3.87
N LEU A 90 9.17 -23.99 -4.92
CA LEU A 90 8.42 -24.87 -5.83
C LEU A 90 7.84 -26.08 -5.10
N ASP A 91 8.62 -26.71 -4.21
CA ASP A 91 8.16 -27.83 -3.38
C ASP A 91 7.00 -27.38 -2.47
N THR A 92 7.11 -26.22 -1.82
CA THR A 92 6.08 -25.63 -0.95
C THR A 92 4.78 -25.37 -1.73
N LEU A 93 4.87 -24.66 -2.85
CA LEU A 93 3.71 -24.32 -3.68
C LEU A 93 3.00 -25.58 -4.19
N LYS A 94 3.75 -26.63 -4.55
CA LYS A 94 3.20 -27.91 -5.00
C LYS A 94 2.55 -28.69 -3.87
N VAL A 95 3.24 -28.84 -2.72
CA VAL A 95 2.74 -29.59 -1.55
C VAL A 95 1.44 -28.98 -1.01
N HIS A 96 1.35 -27.65 -1.03
CA HIS A 96 0.16 -26.92 -0.56
C HIS A 96 -0.88 -26.67 -1.65
N GLN A 97 -0.65 -27.12 -2.89
CA GLN A 97 -1.56 -26.93 -4.03
C GLN A 97 -1.90 -25.45 -4.30
N ILE A 98 -0.92 -24.56 -4.09
CA ILE A 98 -1.05 -23.12 -4.37
C ILE A 98 -0.83 -22.85 -5.86
N THR A 99 0.09 -23.60 -6.50
CA THR A 99 0.27 -23.52 -7.96
C THR A 99 -0.86 -24.25 -8.68
N PRO A 100 -1.49 -23.61 -9.67
CA PRO A 100 -2.51 -24.22 -10.50
C PRO A 100 -1.88 -25.25 -11.46
N GLU A 101 -2.71 -26.17 -11.93
CA GLU A 101 -2.41 -26.87 -13.17
C GLU A 101 -2.61 -25.90 -14.34
N LEU A 102 -1.51 -25.52 -15.00
CA LEU A 102 -1.57 -24.69 -16.20
C LEU A 102 -1.91 -25.57 -17.41
N SER A 103 -2.86 -25.13 -18.23
CA SER A 103 -3.29 -25.80 -19.47
C SER A 103 -3.18 -24.88 -20.68
N GLY A 104 -3.06 -25.43 -21.88
CA GLY A 104 -3.00 -24.62 -23.10
C GLY A 104 -1.67 -23.88 -23.23
N PRO A 105 -1.65 -22.59 -23.64
CA PRO A 105 -0.42 -21.86 -23.92
C PRO A 105 0.30 -21.31 -22.66
N PHE A 106 -0.23 -21.54 -21.46
CA PHE A 106 0.31 -20.94 -20.24
C PHE A 106 1.47 -21.75 -19.66
N ARG A 107 2.51 -21.06 -19.22
CA ARG A 107 3.71 -21.67 -18.60
C ARG A 107 4.18 -20.85 -17.42
N LEU A 108 4.79 -21.51 -16.43
CA LEU A 108 5.52 -20.83 -15.37
C LEU A 108 6.89 -20.39 -15.89
N LYS A 109 7.25 -19.13 -15.65
CA LYS A 109 8.60 -18.63 -15.85
C LYS A 109 9.53 -19.24 -14.80
N THR A 110 10.84 -19.19 -15.09
CA THR A 110 11.85 -19.54 -14.10
C THR A 110 11.67 -18.71 -12.82
N PRO A 111 11.54 -19.34 -11.64
CA PRO A 111 11.40 -18.61 -10.39
C PRO A 111 12.59 -17.68 -10.14
N ARG A 112 12.30 -16.50 -9.61
CA ARG A 112 13.30 -15.51 -9.20
C ARG A 112 13.35 -15.47 -7.69
N ALA A 113 14.55 -15.66 -7.12
CA ALA A 113 14.78 -15.46 -5.70
C ALA A 113 15.30 -14.04 -5.47
N THR A 114 14.62 -13.34 -4.59
CA THR A 114 14.91 -12.01 -4.07
C THR A 114 14.56 -12.04 -2.58
N GLY A 115 14.25 -10.91 -1.94
CA GLY A 115 13.84 -10.91 -0.55
C GLY A 115 13.73 -9.53 0.04
N ALA A 116 13.00 -9.41 1.15
CA ALA A 116 12.92 -8.17 1.88
C ALA A 116 14.31 -7.69 2.30
N VAL A 117 14.56 -6.40 2.15
CA VAL A 117 15.82 -5.76 2.50
C VAL A 117 15.55 -4.50 3.32
N THR A 118 16.37 -4.28 4.33
CA THR A 118 16.32 -3.08 5.16
C THR A 118 17.65 -2.35 5.15
N ALA A 119 17.62 -1.07 4.80
CA ALA A 119 18.70 -0.13 5.06
C ALA A 119 18.48 0.48 6.45
N PHE A 120 19.48 0.40 7.32
CA PHE A 120 19.40 0.80 8.72
C PHE A 120 20.57 1.73 9.08
N SER A 121 20.28 2.90 9.63
CA SER A 121 21.29 3.82 10.16
C SER A 121 21.15 3.93 11.68
N PRO A 122 22.16 3.50 12.46
CA PRO A 122 22.07 3.46 13.92
C PRO A 122 22.24 4.83 14.59
N GLN A 123 22.76 5.84 13.87
CA GLN A 123 22.88 7.23 14.30
C GLN A 123 23.27 8.13 13.12
N LYS A 124 23.03 9.44 13.25
CA LYS A 124 23.38 10.45 12.23
C LYS A 124 24.86 10.37 11.86
N GLY A 125 25.15 10.26 10.57
CA GLY A 125 26.52 10.21 10.02
C GLY A 125 27.23 8.86 10.19
N ALA A 126 26.62 7.86 10.81
CA ALA A 126 27.16 6.49 10.80
C ALA A 126 26.88 5.82 9.45
N PRO A 127 27.80 4.95 8.97
CA PRO A 127 27.52 4.11 7.81
C PRO A 127 26.25 3.31 8.02
N ARG A 128 25.35 3.35 7.04
CA ARG A 128 24.15 2.51 7.04
C ARG A 128 24.52 1.04 6.83
N GLN A 129 23.72 0.17 7.43
CA GLN A 129 23.80 -1.27 7.29
C GLN A 129 22.70 -1.76 6.36
N VAL A 130 22.99 -2.78 5.56
CA VAL A 130 21.99 -3.44 4.71
C VAL A 130 21.75 -4.84 5.26
N ILE A 131 20.49 -5.15 5.51
CA ILE A 131 20.04 -6.40 6.15
C ILE A 131 19.04 -7.06 5.22
N HIS A 132 19.36 -8.26 4.74
CA HIS A 132 18.40 -9.12 4.05
C HIS A 132 17.60 -9.88 5.10
N GLU A 133 16.28 -9.78 5.06
CA GLU A 133 15.37 -10.31 6.09
C GLU A 133 14.80 -11.67 5.73
N ASP A 134 14.59 -11.93 4.44
CA ASP A 134 14.01 -13.16 3.93
C ASP A 134 14.52 -13.53 2.53
N ASN A 135 14.13 -14.71 2.06
CA ASN A 135 14.13 -15.08 0.66
C ASN A 135 12.67 -15.07 0.16
N THR A 136 12.33 -14.08 -0.65
CA THR A 136 11.07 -14.05 -1.40
C THR A 136 11.30 -14.66 -2.78
N VAL A 137 10.60 -15.74 -3.10
CA VAL A 137 10.67 -16.40 -4.39
C VAL A 137 9.38 -16.13 -5.16
N ILE A 138 9.51 -15.57 -6.36
CA ILE A 138 8.39 -15.17 -7.22
C ILE A 138 8.43 -16.01 -8.51
N THR A 139 7.28 -16.59 -8.85
CA THR A 139 7.05 -17.35 -10.08
C THR A 139 5.88 -16.74 -10.84
N ASP A 140 6.15 -16.14 -12.00
CA ASP A 140 5.13 -15.52 -12.85
C ASP A 140 4.69 -16.50 -13.95
N VAL A 141 3.47 -16.31 -14.46
CA VAL A 141 2.96 -16.98 -15.66
C VAL A 141 3.34 -16.19 -16.91
N GLU A 142 3.59 -16.88 -18.01
CA GLU A 142 3.70 -16.33 -19.36
C GLU A 142 2.77 -17.06 -20.33
N VAL A 143 2.48 -16.41 -21.46
CA VAL A 143 1.64 -16.97 -22.54
C VAL A 143 2.52 -17.28 -23.74
N ASP A 144 2.58 -18.54 -24.16
CA ASP A 144 3.20 -18.92 -25.44
C ASP A 144 2.36 -18.37 -26.60
N VAL A 145 3.03 -17.61 -27.46
CA VAL A 145 2.43 -16.96 -28.62
C VAL A 145 3.13 -17.31 -29.94
N SER A 146 3.93 -18.38 -29.95
CA SER A 146 4.74 -18.81 -31.09
C SER A 146 3.91 -19.03 -32.35
N ASP A 147 2.64 -19.44 -32.20
CA ASP A 147 1.73 -19.75 -33.31
C ASP A 147 0.94 -18.52 -33.81
N TYR A 148 1.13 -17.33 -33.23
CA TYR A 148 0.34 -16.13 -33.54
C TYR A 148 1.09 -15.07 -34.35
N GLY A 149 2.21 -15.44 -34.97
CA GLY A 149 2.94 -14.57 -35.90
C GLY A 149 3.70 -13.42 -35.22
N LEU A 150 3.91 -13.50 -33.90
CA LEU A 150 4.81 -12.62 -33.18
C LEU A 150 6.26 -13.08 -33.33
N LYS A 151 7.20 -12.12 -33.27
CA LYS A 151 8.64 -12.44 -33.24
C LYS A 151 9.03 -13.09 -31.91
N GLN A 152 8.37 -12.69 -30.83
CA GLN A 152 8.52 -13.28 -29.51
C GLN A 152 7.81 -14.62 -29.45
N LYS A 153 8.41 -15.58 -28.73
CA LYS A 153 7.81 -16.89 -28.47
C LYS A 153 6.82 -16.86 -27.30
N SER A 154 7.00 -15.95 -26.35
CA SER A 154 6.11 -15.77 -25.22
C SER A 154 5.89 -14.29 -24.92
N LEU A 155 4.74 -13.99 -24.31
CA LEU A 155 4.43 -12.68 -23.73
C LEU A 155 4.28 -12.80 -22.22
N PRO A 156 4.76 -11.81 -21.44
CA PRO A 156 4.58 -11.80 -20.00
C PRO A 156 3.11 -11.61 -19.63
N VAL A 157 2.72 -12.14 -18.48
CA VAL A 157 1.50 -11.73 -17.78
C VAL A 157 1.86 -10.60 -16.81
N VAL A 158 1.12 -9.49 -16.88
CA VAL A 158 1.27 -8.31 -16.02
C VAL A 158 0.03 -8.08 -15.16
N GLY A 159 0.18 -7.26 -14.13
CA GLY A 159 -0.81 -7.06 -13.06
C GLY A 159 -0.47 -7.87 -11.81
N GLY A 160 -1.42 -7.92 -10.86
CA GLY A 160 -1.31 -8.73 -9.65
C GLY A 160 -1.70 -10.20 -9.84
N GLY A 161 -2.26 -10.55 -11.02
CA GLY A 161 -2.67 -11.91 -11.36
C GLY A 161 -1.57 -12.72 -12.02
N GLY A 162 -1.66 -14.06 -11.95
CA GLY A 162 -0.69 -14.96 -12.60
C GLY A 162 0.69 -14.95 -11.95
N ARG A 163 0.75 -14.60 -10.67
CA ARG A 163 1.95 -14.64 -9.84
C ARG A 163 1.73 -15.56 -8.65
N PHE A 164 2.78 -16.29 -8.31
CA PHE A 164 2.88 -17.10 -7.11
C PHE A 164 4.14 -16.72 -6.34
N SER A 165 4.02 -16.58 -5.03
CA SER A 165 5.16 -16.25 -4.19
C SER A 165 5.21 -17.11 -2.94
N THR A 166 6.43 -17.33 -2.46
CA THR A 166 6.70 -17.77 -1.09
C THR A 166 7.77 -16.89 -0.47
N VAL A 167 7.70 -16.73 0.85
CA VAL A 167 8.66 -15.97 1.64
C VAL A 167 9.24 -16.90 2.69
N HIS A 168 10.57 -17.02 2.73
CA HIS A 168 11.29 -17.91 3.64
C HIS A 168 12.28 -17.12 4.52
N GLY A 169 12.12 -17.20 5.84
CA GLY A 169 12.99 -16.54 6.83
C GLY A 169 14.17 -17.40 7.28
N ASP A 170 14.62 -17.18 8.53
CA ASP A 170 15.73 -17.93 9.14
C ASP A 170 15.57 -19.44 8.96
N GLY A 171 16.64 -20.09 8.51
CA GLY A 171 16.70 -21.54 8.31
C GLY A 171 15.75 -22.08 7.24
N GLY A 172 15.17 -21.23 6.38
CA GLY A 172 14.21 -21.65 5.36
C GLY A 172 12.76 -21.75 5.85
N SER A 173 12.48 -21.30 7.08
CA SER A 173 11.12 -21.32 7.64
C SER A 173 10.13 -20.51 6.78
N LEU A 174 8.99 -21.10 6.43
CA LEU A 174 7.96 -20.43 5.64
C LEU A 174 7.32 -19.30 6.47
N LEU A 175 7.39 -18.08 5.95
CA LEU A 175 6.77 -16.89 6.53
C LEU A 175 5.50 -16.50 5.79
N ALA A 176 5.46 -16.65 4.46
CA ALA A 176 4.28 -16.38 3.67
C ALA A 176 4.23 -17.21 2.38
N ALA A 177 3.02 -17.39 1.86
CA ALA A 177 2.79 -17.95 0.54
C ALA A 177 1.49 -17.38 -0.05
N GLY A 178 1.45 -17.18 -1.35
CA GLY A 178 0.24 -16.71 -2.00
C GLY A 178 0.30 -16.75 -3.52
N GLY A 179 -0.84 -16.46 -4.13
CA GLY A 179 -0.96 -16.32 -5.56
C GLY A 179 -2.40 -16.41 -6.04
N VAL A 180 -2.58 -16.11 -7.32
CA VAL A 180 -3.87 -16.25 -7.99
C VAL A 180 -3.68 -16.69 -9.43
N TRP A 181 -4.51 -17.64 -9.85
CA TRP A 181 -4.67 -17.97 -11.26
C TRP A 181 -6.09 -18.41 -11.57
N ARG A 182 -6.55 -17.94 -12.73
CA ARG A 182 -7.88 -18.20 -13.26
C ARG A 182 -7.70 -19.01 -14.54
N PRO A 183 -8.08 -20.31 -14.54
CA PRO A 183 -7.84 -21.16 -15.69
C PRO A 183 -8.70 -20.71 -16.87
N SER A 184 -8.17 -20.85 -18.09
CA SER A 184 -8.94 -20.61 -19.29
C SER A 184 -10.08 -21.61 -19.43
N VAL A 185 -11.24 -21.15 -19.87
CA VAL A 185 -12.41 -21.96 -20.16
C VAL A 185 -12.67 -21.98 -21.66
N GLY A 186 -12.70 -23.19 -22.23
CA GLY A 186 -12.99 -23.37 -23.65
C GLY A 186 -11.83 -22.95 -24.56
N LYS A 187 -12.15 -22.73 -25.84
CA LYS A 187 -11.17 -22.30 -26.85
C LYS A 187 -11.00 -20.78 -26.80
N PRO A 188 -9.77 -20.25 -26.98
CA PRO A 188 -9.58 -18.80 -27.12
C PRO A 188 -10.27 -18.28 -28.38
N VAL A 189 -10.68 -17.02 -28.32
CA VAL A 189 -11.19 -16.28 -29.49
C VAL A 189 -10.07 -15.41 -30.02
N LEU A 190 -9.83 -15.42 -31.34
CA LEU A 190 -8.78 -14.62 -31.95
C LEU A 190 -9.31 -13.22 -32.29
N HIS A 191 -8.68 -12.19 -31.74
CA HIS A 191 -9.02 -10.79 -31.97
C HIS A 191 -7.92 -10.07 -32.74
N GLU A 192 -8.28 -9.12 -33.60
CA GLU A 192 -7.29 -8.28 -34.27
C GLU A 192 -6.60 -7.36 -33.26
N VAL A 193 -5.27 -7.35 -33.34
CA VAL A 193 -4.45 -6.45 -32.54
C VAL A 193 -4.47 -5.07 -33.16
N ILE A 194 -4.79 -4.05 -32.37
CA ILE A 194 -4.75 -2.66 -32.83
C ILE A 194 -3.32 -2.32 -33.25
N PRO A 195 -3.11 -1.56 -34.35
CA PRO A 195 -1.76 -1.17 -34.75
C PRO A 195 -1.07 -0.34 -33.66
N GLN A 196 0.23 -0.56 -33.45
CA GLN A 196 1.06 0.18 -32.48
C GLN A 196 0.84 1.70 -32.54
N LYS A 197 0.81 2.27 -33.75
CA LYS A 197 0.56 3.70 -33.96
C LYS A 197 -0.75 4.19 -33.32
N LYS A 198 -1.81 3.39 -33.42
CA LYS A 198 -3.11 3.70 -32.81
C LYS A 198 -3.05 3.62 -31.29
N ALA A 199 -2.35 2.62 -30.74
CA ALA A 199 -2.11 2.53 -29.31
C ALA A 199 -1.31 3.74 -28.80
N ASP A 200 -0.30 4.20 -29.56
CA ASP A 200 0.50 5.38 -29.22
C ASP A 200 -0.34 6.67 -29.22
N GLU A 201 -1.25 6.81 -30.20
CA GLU A 201 -2.22 7.91 -30.25
C GLU A 201 -3.17 7.88 -29.04
N MET A 202 -3.66 6.70 -28.65
CA MET A 202 -4.49 6.52 -27.44
C MET A 202 -3.72 6.87 -26.16
N TYR A 203 -2.45 6.48 -26.07
CA TYR A 203 -1.58 6.81 -24.95
C TYR A 203 -1.38 8.33 -24.83
N ARG A 204 -1.04 9.01 -25.92
CA ARG A 204 -0.88 10.47 -25.96
C ARG A 204 -2.18 11.19 -25.59
N ALA A 205 -3.31 10.73 -26.13
CA ALA A 205 -4.62 11.29 -25.78
C ALA A 205 -4.93 11.15 -24.29
N ARG A 206 -4.60 10.00 -23.69
CA ARG A 206 -4.76 9.78 -22.25
C ARG A 206 -3.84 10.66 -21.40
N MET A 207 -2.61 10.90 -21.84
CA MET A 207 -1.66 11.77 -21.13
C MET A 207 -2.09 13.25 -21.15
N GLY A 208 -3.00 13.64 -22.05
CA GLY A 208 -3.57 14.97 -22.10
C GLY A 208 -2.49 16.05 -22.25
N ASN A 209 -2.43 16.97 -21.29
CA ASN A 209 -1.44 18.05 -21.26
C ASN A 209 -0.15 17.68 -20.52
N THR A 210 0.00 16.42 -20.07
CA THR A 210 1.23 15.97 -19.42
C THR A 210 2.41 16.13 -20.38
N PRO A 211 3.51 16.78 -19.98
CA PRO A 211 4.65 17.08 -20.85
C PRO A 211 5.54 15.84 -21.08
N VAL A 212 5.00 14.83 -21.75
CA VAL A 212 5.69 13.56 -22.02
C VAL A 212 6.85 13.79 -22.99
N SER A 213 8.07 13.56 -22.51
CA SER A 213 9.31 13.71 -23.28
C SER A 213 9.69 12.42 -24.03
N GLU A 214 9.47 11.26 -23.41
CA GLU A 214 9.76 9.95 -23.98
C GLU A 214 8.76 8.91 -23.46
N PHE A 215 8.50 7.89 -24.29
CA PHE A 215 7.79 6.70 -23.86
C PHE A 215 8.16 5.49 -24.72
N THR A 216 7.94 4.32 -24.14
CA THR A 216 8.07 3.01 -24.79
C THR A 216 6.83 2.20 -24.47
N SER A 217 6.60 1.14 -25.24
CA SER A 217 5.59 0.14 -24.89
C SER A 217 6.05 -1.26 -25.20
N GLU A 218 5.48 -2.21 -24.47
CA GLU A 218 5.63 -3.64 -24.72
C GLU A 218 4.26 -4.31 -24.72
N LEU A 219 4.16 -5.45 -25.40
CA LEU A 219 2.95 -6.24 -25.45
C LEU A 219 2.99 -7.29 -24.32
N ALA A 220 1.89 -7.42 -23.60
CA ALA A 220 1.73 -8.35 -22.48
C ALA A 220 0.29 -8.89 -22.43
N TYR A 221 0.00 -9.83 -21.53
CA TYR A 221 -1.37 -10.17 -21.12
C TYR A 221 -1.67 -9.59 -19.75
N TYR A 222 -2.87 -9.07 -19.54
CA TYR A 222 -3.28 -8.56 -18.23
C TYR A 222 -4.02 -9.63 -17.42
N ALA A 223 -3.55 -9.90 -16.21
CA ALA A 223 -4.26 -10.68 -15.21
C ALA A 223 -4.51 -9.82 -13.96
N ALA A 224 -5.78 -9.69 -13.58
CA ALA A 224 -6.19 -8.88 -12.46
C ALA A 224 -5.74 -9.49 -11.12
N PRO A 225 -5.48 -8.67 -10.08
CA PRO A 225 -5.16 -9.13 -8.73
C PRO A 225 -6.13 -10.15 -8.16
N ALA A 226 -5.71 -10.84 -7.10
CA ALA A 226 -6.44 -11.90 -6.41
C ALA A 226 -7.90 -11.58 -6.09
N PHE A 227 -8.18 -10.30 -5.80
CA PHE A 227 -9.45 -9.81 -5.31
C PHE A 227 -10.25 -8.99 -6.34
N THR A 228 -9.76 -8.87 -7.56
CA THR A 228 -10.44 -8.17 -8.66
C THR A 228 -11.07 -9.20 -9.58
N GLU A 229 -12.34 -9.02 -9.91
CA GLU A 229 -13.03 -9.90 -10.85
C GLU A 229 -12.50 -9.68 -12.26
N GLN A 230 -12.36 -10.78 -12.99
CA GLN A 230 -11.90 -10.77 -14.36
C GLN A 230 -12.45 -11.99 -15.08
N ASP A 231 -13.19 -11.75 -16.15
CA ASP A 231 -13.80 -12.82 -16.95
C ASP A 231 -12.99 -13.18 -18.19
N MET A 232 -12.04 -12.31 -18.56
CA MET A 232 -11.21 -12.47 -19.75
C MET A 232 -9.75 -12.15 -19.45
N LEU A 233 -8.84 -13.01 -19.89
CA LEU A 233 -7.41 -12.71 -20.03
C LEU A 233 -7.17 -12.20 -21.45
N TYR A 234 -6.70 -10.97 -21.59
CA TYR A 234 -6.57 -10.28 -22.88
C TYR A 234 -5.22 -9.56 -23.02
N PRO A 235 -4.74 -9.36 -24.26
CA PRO A 235 -3.48 -8.69 -24.51
C PRO A 235 -3.61 -7.17 -24.29
N VAL A 236 -2.54 -6.56 -23.77
CA VAL A 236 -2.42 -5.12 -23.51
C VAL A 236 -1.07 -4.60 -23.99
N TYR A 237 -1.04 -3.34 -24.42
CA TYR A 237 0.16 -2.54 -24.52
C TYR A 237 0.44 -1.92 -23.15
N VAL A 238 1.60 -2.21 -22.58
CA VAL A 238 2.09 -1.59 -21.32
C VAL A 238 3.00 -0.43 -21.69
N TYR A 239 2.55 0.79 -21.44
CA TYR A 239 3.33 2.00 -21.68
C TYR A 239 4.13 2.39 -20.44
N SER A 240 5.39 2.76 -20.65
CA SER A 240 6.24 3.46 -19.67
C SER A 240 6.72 4.75 -20.29
N GLY A 241 6.79 5.85 -19.54
CA GLY A 241 7.24 7.13 -20.07
C GLY A 241 7.87 8.03 -19.03
N VAL A 242 8.38 9.18 -19.49
CA VAL A 242 8.98 10.22 -18.64
C VAL A 242 8.43 11.56 -19.08
N ALA A 243 8.01 12.38 -18.12
CA ALA A 243 7.60 13.76 -18.34
C ALA A 243 8.55 14.74 -17.66
N ASP A 244 8.60 15.97 -18.18
CA ASP A 244 9.39 17.07 -17.63
C ASP A 244 8.48 18.06 -16.89
N PHE A 245 8.57 18.09 -15.56
CA PHE A 245 7.85 19.04 -14.72
C PHE A 245 8.80 20.13 -14.24
N LYS A 246 8.89 21.22 -15.01
CA LYS A 246 9.74 22.39 -14.73
C LYS A 246 11.22 22.04 -14.49
N GLY A 247 11.77 21.14 -15.30
CA GLY A 247 13.16 20.68 -15.21
C GLY A 247 13.33 19.38 -14.44
N ASN A 248 12.29 18.90 -13.75
CA ASN A 248 12.29 17.61 -13.06
C ASN A 248 11.87 16.52 -14.03
N ARG A 249 12.77 15.58 -14.34
CA ARG A 249 12.43 14.38 -15.10
C ARG A 249 11.73 13.38 -14.20
N VAL A 250 10.46 13.13 -14.47
CA VAL A 250 9.59 12.29 -13.64
C VAL A 250 9.12 11.09 -14.45
N PRO A 251 9.46 9.85 -14.06
CA PRO A 251 8.88 8.67 -14.67
C PRO A 251 7.38 8.60 -14.39
N LEU A 252 6.61 8.36 -15.45
CA LEU A 252 5.17 8.23 -15.40
C LEU A 252 4.78 6.83 -14.96
N ARG A 253 3.74 6.70 -14.13
CA ARG A 253 3.17 5.38 -13.81
C ARG A 253 2.80 4.64 -15.11
N LYS A 254 3.01 3.33 -15.12
CA LYS A 254 2.73 2.47 -16.28
C LYS A 254 1.24 2.43 -16.55
N VAL A 255 0.87 2.64 -17.81
CA VAL A 255 -0.52 2.61 -18.25
C VAL A 255 -0.73 1.44 -19.20
N MET A 256 -1.84 0.73 -19.02
CA MET A 256 -2.23 -0.36 -19.90
C MET A 256 -3.30 0.10 -20.88
N ILE A 257 -3.09 -0.18 -22.17
CA ILE A 257 -4.06 0.03 -23.25
C ILE A 257 -4.42 -1.34 -23.80
N PRO A 258 -5.71 -1.74 -23.88
CA PRO A 258 -6.10 -2.97 -24.53
C PRO A 258 -5.51 -3.08 -25.93
N ALA A 259 -4.83 -4.18 -26.22
CA ALA A 259 -4.24 -4.40 -27.54
C ALA A 259 -5.28 -4.89 -28.56
N THR A 260 -6.50 -5.20 -28.11
CA THR A 260 -7.62 -5.67 -28.92
C THR A 260 -8.88 -4.84 -28.62
N ASP A 261 -9.96 -5.11 -29.34
CA ASP A 261 -11.30 -4.60 -29.03
C ASP A 261 -11.88 -5.18 -27.72
N VAL A 262 -11.30 -6.27 -27.19
CA VAL A 262 -11.60 -6.81 -25.86
C VAL A 262 -10.63 -6.26 -24.82
N GLY A 263 -11.19 -5.73 -23.73
CA GLY A 263 -10.47 -5.30 -22.55
C GLY A 263 -11.40 -4.55 -21.59
N ALA A 264 -10.93 -4.28 -20.37
CA ALA A 264 -11.66 -3.41 -19.46
C ALA A 264 -11.87 -2.04 -20.13
N ALA A 265 -13.13 -1.62 -20.26
CA ALA A 265 -13.43 -0.27 -20.69
C ALA A 265 -12.86 0.69 -19.65
N ALA A 266 -12.15 1.73 -20.10
CA ALA A 266 -11.80 2.82 -19.22
C ALA A 266 -13.10 3.37 -18.64
N GLN A 267 -13.28 3.29 -17.32
CA GLN A 267 -14.43 3.96 -16.71
C GLN A 267 -14.29 5.46 -17.00
N PRO A 268 -15.39 6.14 -17.35
CA PRO A 268 -15.38 7.58 -17.52
C PRO A 268 -15.10 8.21 -16.15
N ALA A 269 -13.83 8.47 -15.88
CA ALA A 269 -13.41 9.27 -14.75
C ALA A 269 -13.71 10.74 -15.04
N VAL A 270 -13.98 11.52 -13.99
CA VAL A 270 -14.26 12.95 -14.09
C VAL A 270 -13.16 13.67 -13.35
N MET A 271 -12.57 14.68 -14.00
CA MET A 271 -11.56 15.52 -13.39
C MET A 271 -12.10 16.13 -12.10
N ALA A 272 -11.32 16.07 -11.01
CA ALA A 272 -11.72 16.68 -9.76
C ALA A 272 -11.90 18.20 -9.96
N PRO A 273 -12.94 18.79 -9.36
CA PRO A 273 -13.17 20.22 -9.49
C PRO A 273 -12.02 21.00 -8.84
N PRO A 274 -11.64 22.17 -9.38
CA PRO A 274 -10.69 23.04 -8.71
C PRO A 274 -11.26 23.53 -7.37
N ARG A 275 -10.39 23.71 -6.38
CA ARG A 275 -10.78 24.27 -5.07
C ARG A 275 -10.51 25.78 -5.02
N HIS A 276 -11.25 26.50 -4.18
CA HIS A 276 -11.03 27.93 -3.97
C HIS A 276 -9.82 28.18 -3.05
N SER A 277 -9.12 29.31 -3.20
CA SER A 277 -8.02 29.71 -2.29
C SER A 277 -8.42 29.93 -0.83
N LYS A 278 -9.73 29.97 -0.56
CA LYS A 278 -10.31 30.09 0.78
C LYS A 278 -10.92 28.78 1.28
N SER A 279 -10.65 27.67 0.58
CA SER A 279 -11.10 26.37 1.06
C SER A 279 -10.39 26.07 2.36
N GLU A 280 -11.14 25.61 3.35
CA GLU A 280 -10.63 25.19 4.65
C GLU A 280 -10.78 23.67 4.77
N PRO A 281 -9.92 23.00 5.56
CA PRO A 281 -10.08 21.58 5.83
C PRO A 281 -11.46 21.32 6.43
N HIS A 282 -12.08 20.22 6.02
CA HIS A 282 -13.29 19.72 6.65
C HIS A 282 -12.97 19.31 8.08
N ILE A 283 -13.19 20.23 9.00
CA ILE A 283 -13.27 19.90 10.41
C ILE A 283 -14.69 19.36 10.59
N ARG A 284 -14.86 18.03 10.55
CA ARG A 284 -16.09 17.44 11.07
C ARG A 284 -16.17 17.92 12.52
N PRO A 285 -17.14 18.79 12.87
CA PRO A 285 -17.34 19.08 14.28
C PRO A 285 -17.60 17.72 14.94
N LEU A 286 -17.31 17.56 16.24
CA LEU A 286 -18.05 16.56 17.02
C LEU A 286 -19.54 16.68 16.61
N PRO A 287 -20.40 15.63 16.65
CA PRO A 287 -21.85 15.83 16.51
C PRO A 287 -22.18 17.15 17.22
N ALA A 288 -22.85 18.11 16.58
CA ALA A 288 -22.73 19.52 16.96
C ALA A 288 -23.09 19.82 18.45
N ASP A 289 -23.64 18.82 19.14
CA ASP A 289 -24.00 18.68 20.54
C ASP A 289 -23.13 17.73 21.40
N PHE A 290 -22.23 16.92 20.85
CA PHE A 290 -21.34 16.04 21.63
C PHE A 290 -20.28 16.86 22.36
N ARG A 291 -20.65 17.27 23.55
CA ARG A 291 -19.74 17.64 24.62
C ARG A 291 -19.64 16.42 25.55
N PRO A 292 -18.44 16.00 25.96
CA PRO A 292 -18.32 15.03 27.04
C PRO A 292 -19.13 15.57 28.23
N THR A 293 -20.27 14.91 28.48
CA THR A 293 -21.26 15.37 29.46
C THR A 293 -20.97 14.62 30.75
N PRO A 294 -20.64 15.32 31.84
CA PRO A 294 -20.39 14.67 33.12
C PRO A 294 -21.51 13.68 33.48
N GLY A 295 -21.14 12.44 33.79
CA GLY A 295 -22.07 11.36 34.15
C GLY A 295 -22.73 10.64 32.96
N LYS A 296 -22.36 10.92 31.71
CA LYS A 296 -22.83 10.18 30.53
C LYS A 296 -21.76 9.22 30.00
N ALA A 297 -22.22 8.13 29.38
CA ALA A 297 -21.35 7.20 28.68
C ALA A 297 -20.73 7.86 27.44
N LEU A 298 -19.46 7.57 27.18
CA LEU A 298 -18.85 7.86 25.88
C LEU A 298 -19.47 6.98 24.79
N PRO A 299 -19.75 7.56 23.60
CA PRO A 299 -20.04 6.79 22.40
C PRO A 299 -18.93 5.76 22.08
N PRO A 300 -19.28 4.60 21.50
CA PRO A 300 -18.30 3.67 20.98
C PRO A 300 -17.44 4.32 19.88
N GLY A 301 -16.15 3.96 19.81
CA GLY A 301 -15.21 4.48 18.81
C GLY A 301 -14.44 5.73 19.22
N ILE A 302 -14.69 6.29 20.41
CA ILE A 302 -13.89 7.39 20.95
C ILE A 302 -12.65 6.84 21.66
N ALA A 303 -11.48 7.35 21.29
CA ALA A 303 -10.23 6.96 21.91
C ALA A 303 -9.62 8.09 22.73
N LEU A 304 -8.83 7.70 23.74
CA LEU A 304 -8.09 8.62 24.58
C LEU A 304 -6.64 8.70 24.12
N ASN A 305 -6.12 9.91 23.95
CA ASN A 305 -4.71 10.14 23.74
C ASN A 305 -3.93 9.86 25.03
N LYS A 306 -3.56 8.59 25.25
CA LYS A 306 -2.84 8.12 26.44
C LYS A 306 -1.46 8.77 26.60
N ARG A 307 -0.86 9.26 25.52
CA ARG A 307 0.44 9.95 25.52
C ARG A 307 0.32 11.36 26.06
N GLN A 308 -0.71 12.10 25.63
CA GLN A 308 -1.03 13.42 26.18
C GLN A 308 -1.51 13.31 27.64
N MET A 309 -2.21 12.23 27.99
CA MET A 309 -2.48 11.93 29.40
C MET A 309 -1.20 11.72 30.20
N ALA A 310 -0.28 10.90 29.71
CA ALA A 310 1.00 10.63 30.38
C ALA A 310 1.89 11.88 30.49
N SER A 311 2.01 12.69 29.44
CA SER A 311 2.84 13.90 29.42
C SER A 311 2.31 14.98 30.37
N ARG A 312 0.98 15.04 30.54
CA ARG A 312 0.31 15.95 31.49
C ARG A 312 0.08 15.34 32.88
N LYS A 313 0.57 14.12 33.12
CA LYS A 313 0.40 13.35 34.37
C LYS A 313 -1.07 13.14 34.76
N LEU A 314 -1.93 13.03 33.77
CA LEU A 314 -3.36 12.80 33.91
C LEU A 314 -3.66 11.31 34.06
N GLN A 315 -4.50 10.96 35.02
CA GLN A 315 -4.99 9.61 35.24
C GLN A 315 -6.32 9.39 34.53
N LEU A 316 -6.60 8.14 34.13
CA LEU A 316 -7.89 7.78 33.53
C LEU A 316 -9.07 8.14 34.46
N THR A 317 -8.86 7.93 35.76
CA THR A 317 -9.83 8.23 36.82
C THR A 317 -10.09 9.72 37.02
N ASP A 318 -9.23 10.59 36.49
CA ASP A 318 -9.46 12.04 36.54
C ASP A 318 -10.65 12.42 35.63
N TYR A 319 -10.82 11.70 34.52
CA TYR A 319 -11.81 12.00 33.48
C TYR A 319 -12.94 10.97 33.35
N PHE A 320 -12.79 9.78 33.94
CA PHE A 320 -13.78 8.70 33.83
C PHE A 320 -14.09 8.00 35.15
N VAL A 321 -15.32 7.52 35.28
CA VAL A 321 -15.70 6.56 36.31
C VAL A 321 -15.55 5.14 35.73
N PRO A 322 -14.67 4.30 36.29
CA PRO A 322 -14.56 2.92 35.86
C PRO A 322 -15.85 2.16 36.18
N GLY A 323 -16.43 1.52 35.16
CA GLY A 323 -17.55 0.60 35.30
C GLY A 323 -17.10 -0.87 35.35
N PRO A 324 -18.05 -1.82 35.47
CA PRO A 324 -17.77 -3.25 35.30
C PRO A 324 -17.07 -3.53 33.96
N ALA A 325 -16.31 -4.64 33.89
CA ALA A 325 -15.68 -5.06 32.63
C ALA A 325 -16.71 -5.14 31.50
N ASN A 326 -16.35 -4.65 30.31
CA ASN A 326 -17.20 -4.55 29.11
C ASN A 326 -18.37 -3.54 29.20
N SER A 327 -18.36 -2.60 30.16
CA SER A 327 -19.28 -1.44 30.16
C SER A 327 -18.63 -0.20 29.51
N PRO A 328 -19.43 0.71 28.91
CA PRO A 328 -18.92 1.97 28.36
C PRO A 328 -18.25 2.83 29.43
N LEU A 329 -17.17 3.53 29.07
CA LEU A 329 -16.55 4.54 29.95
C LEU A 329 -17.53 5.67 30.22
N ILE A 330 -17.76 5.98 31.50
CA ILE A 330 -18.63 7.08 31.92
C ILE A 330 -17.76 8.30 32.19
N VAL A 331 -18.05 9.44 31.54
CA VAL A 331 -17.37 10.71 31.81
C VAL A 331 -17.55 11.06 33.28
N ASN A 332 -16.46 11.38 33.98
CA ASN A 332 -16.49 11.69 35.40
C ASN A 332 -17.53 12.79 35.69
N PRO A 333 -18.54 12.54 36.56
CA PRO A 333 -19.62 13.49 36.83
C PRO A 333 -19.14 14.79 37.50
N ASN A 334 -17.92 14.78 38.05
CA ASN A 334 -17.36 15.90 38.79
C ASN A 334 -16.38 16.77 37.98
N LEU A 335 -16.32 16.60 36.65
CA LEU A 335 -15.43 17.41 35.82
C LEU A 335 -15.82 18.90 35.83
N THR A 336 -14.82 19.76 36.03
CA THR A 336 -14.97 21.21 35.84
C THR A 336 -15.06 21.57 34.36
N GLN A 337 -15.57 22.77 34.04
CA GLN A 337 -15.65 23.25 32.65
C GLN A 337 -14.29 23.33 31.94
N VAL A 338 -13.20 23.57 32.68
CA VAL A 338 -11.84 23.56 32.12
C VAL A 338 -11.40 22.13 31.77
N GLN A 339 -11.67 21.16 32.64
CA GLN A 339 -11.34 19.75 32.41
C GLN A 339 -12.22 19.11 31.32
N ILE A 340 -13.47 19.57 31.14
CA ILE A 340 -14.33 19.14 30.03
C ILE A 340 -13.73 19.58 28.68
N LYS A 341 -13.18 20.80 28.60
CA LYS A 341 -12.47 21.29 27.41
C LYS A 341 -11.17 20.52 27.17
N GLU A 342 -10.42 20.22 28.22
CA GLU A 342 -9.23 19.39 28.13
C GLU A 342 -9.54 17.96 27.69
N LEU A 343 -10.61 17.36 28.22
CA LEU A 343 -11.09 16.05 27.83
C LEU A 343 -11.51 16.01 26.36
N ALA A 344 -12.21 17.03 25.88
CA ALA A 344 -12.57 17.12 24.45
C ALA A 344 -11.33 17.12 23.53
N ASN A 345 -10.20 17.68 23.99
CA ASN A 345 -8.93 17.61 23.27
C ASN A 345 -8.23 16.24 23.41
N LEU A 346 -8.45 15.52 24.51
CA LEU A 346 -7.91 14.17 24.77
C LEU A 346 -8.68 13.05 24.06
N LEU A 347 -9.95 13.29 23.71
CA LEU A 347 -10.82 12.38 22.97
C LEU A 347 -10.49 12.51 21.47
N GLY A 348 -9.41 11.85 21.05
CA GLY A 348 -8.82 11.99 19.72
C GLY A 348 -9.79 11.61 18.60
N TYR A 349 -10.07 12.58 17.74
CA TYR A 349 -10.71 12.38 16.44
C TYR A 349 -9.65 11.92 15.46
N TYR A 350 -9.58 10.61 15.18
CA TYR A 350 -8.70 10.13 14.11
C TYR A 350 -9.12 10.74 12.80
N SER A 351 -8.14 11.17 12.04
CA SER A 351 -8.35 11.98 10.87
C SER A 351 -7.41 11.58 9.76
N ALA A 352 -7.90 11.72 8.54
CA ALA A 352 -7.15 11.37 7.36
C ALA A 352 -7.40 12.38 6.25
N GLY A 353 -6.49 12.37 5.28
CA GLY A 353 -6.59 13.21 4.10
C GLY A 353 -6.05 12.50 2.87
N THR A 354 -6.49 12.94 1.70
CA THR A 354 -5.98 12.45 0.43
C THR A 354 -5.66 13.59 -0.53
N SER A 355 -4.60 13.37 -1.31
CA SER A 355 -4.19 14.26 -2.39
C SER A 355 -3.86 13.42 -3.62
N TRP A 356 -4.26 13.79 -4.84
CA TRP A 356 -3.90 13.02 -6.02
C TRP A 356 -3.79 13.81 -7.30
N ILE A 357 -2.93 13.31 -8.21
CA ILE A 357 -2.93 13.68 -9.62
C ILE A 357 -3.59 12.54 -10.39
N GLY A 358 -4.75 12.83 -10.97
CA GLY A 358 -5.58 11.87 -11.71
C GLY A 358 -5.53 12.14 -13.20
N LEU A 359 -6.69 12.46 -13.77
CA LEU A 359 -6.82 12.69 -15.20
C LEU A 359 -5.96 13.85 -15.70
N SER A 360 -5.66 14.84 -14.85
CA SER A 360 -4.74 15.92 -15.23
C SER A 360 -3.33 15.43 -15.54
N GLY A 361 -2.92 14.30 -14.97
CA GLY A 361 -1.66 13.60 -15.24
C GLY A 361 -1.81 12.30 -16.04
N GLY A 362 -2.97 12.06 -16.66
CA GLY A 362 -3.24 10.83 -17.44
C GLY A 362 -3.43 9.54 -16.61
N LEU A 363 -3.72 9.67 -15.31
CA LEU A 363 -3.93 8.57 -14.38
C LEU A 363 -5.43 8.40 -14.08
N SER A 364 -6.02 7.30 -14.54
CA SER A 364 -7.44 7.03 -14.31
C SER A 364 -7.69 6.37 -12.96
N GLY A 365 -6.68 5.67 -12.40
CA GLY A 365 -6.84 4.93 -11.16
C GLY A 365 -6.66 5.74 -9.88
N SER A 366 -5.92 6.86 -9.95
CA SER A 366 -5.63 7.73 -8.80
C SER A 366 -6.88 8.14 -7.99
N GLN A 367 -7.96 8.54 -8.66
CA GLN A 367 -9.19 8.93 -7.98
C GLN A 367 -9.83 7.76 -7.22
N ASN A 368 -9.81 6.55 -7.80
CA ASN A 368 -10.35 5.35 -7.18
C ASN A 368 -9.49 4.90 -5.99
N ASN A 369 -8.17 5.02 -6.06
CA ASN A 369 -7.29 4.80 -4.91
C ASN A 369 -7.64 5.73 -3.74
N ALA A 370 -7.70 7.04 -4.00
CA ALA A 370 -8.03 8.04 -2.97
C ALA A 370 -9.42 7.80 -2.38
N LYS A 371 -10.42 7.57 -3.24
CA LYS A 371 -11.79 7.23 -2.81
C LYS A 371 -11.81 5.97 -1.96
N GLY A 372 -11.10 4.92 -2.38
CA GLY A 372 -11.03 3.66 -1.66
C GLY A 372 -10.46 3.82 -0.25
N PHE A 373 -9.41 4.62 -0.09
CA PHE A 373 -8.85 4.94 1.23
C PHE A 373 -9.86 5.69 2.11
N VAL A 374 -10.48 6.74 1.55
CA VAL A 374 -11.50 7.56 2.21
C VAL A 374 -12.70 6.74 2.67
N ASP A 375 -13.25 5.90 1.80
CA ASP A 375 -14.43 5.08 2.08
C ASP A 375 -14.15 4.10 3.23
N GLU A 376 -12.99 3.44 3.23
CA GLU A 376 -12.62 2.42 4.21
C GLU A 376 -12.37 2.98 5.61
N LEU A 377 -11.71 4.14 5.71
CA LEU A 377 -11.49 4.83 6.99
C LEU A 377 -12.79 5.50 7.49
N SER A 378 -13.56 6.13 6.61
CA SER A 378 -14.86 6.71 6.98
C SER A 378 -15.82 5.65 7.52
N ALA A 379 -15.80 4.44 6.96
CA ALA A 379 -16.63 3.32 7.40
C ALA A 379 -16.37 2.87 8.84
N ILE A 380 -15.20 3.21 9.41
CA ILE A 380 -14.86 2.96 10.82
C ILE A 380 -14.81 4.24 11.67
N GLY A 381 -15.37 5.34 11.15
CA GLY A 381 -15.59 6.58 11.91
C GLY A 381 -14.48 7.63 11.84
N TRP A 382 -13.46 7.44 11.01
CA TRP A 382 -12.40 8.44 10.83
C TRP A 382 -12.94 9.72 10.17
N ASN A 383 -12.39 10.86 10.56
CA ASN A 383 -12.71 12.15 9.98
C ASN A 383 -11.83 12.45 8.76
N ILE A 384 -12.44 12.52 7.57
CA ILE A 384 -11.72 12.87 6.36
C ILE A 384 -11.65 14.39 6.26
N ARG A 385 -10.51 14.97 6.63
CA ARG A 385 -10.31 16.43 6.66
C ARG A 385 -10.14 17.02 5.27
N PHE A 386 -9.61 16.26 4.33
CA PHE A 386 -9.48 16.72 2.95
C PHE A 386 -9.41 15.58 1.95
N ASN A 387 -9.81 15.87 0.71
CA ASN A 387 -9.79 14.93 -0.40
C ASN A 387 -9.63 15.74 -1.70
N TRP A 388 -8.37 16.07 -2.03
CA TRP A 388 -8.04 16.99 -3.10
C TRP A 388 -7.40 16.32 -4.32
N GLY A 389 -8.07 16.42 -5.46
CA GLY A 389 -7.61 15.83 -6.72
C GLY A 389 -7.25 16.86 -7.77
N ASP A 390 -6.41 16.45 -8.71
CA ASP A 390 -6.05 17.21 -9.91
C ASP A 390 -5.70 18.67 -9.55
N ALA A 391 -6.39 19.65 -10.12
CA ALA A 391 -6.14 21.08 -9.90
C ALA A 391 -6.32 21.55 -8.44
N ALA A 392 -6.87 20.72 -7.55
CA ALA A 392 -7.00 21.01 -6.12
C ALA A 392 -5.85 20.47 -5.26
N ALA A 393 -5.02 19.57 -5.78
CA ALA A 393 -3.92 18.93 -5.07
C ALA A 393 -2.69 19.85 -5.00
N TRP A 394 -2.72 20.88 -4.15
CA TRP A 394 -1.65 21.90 -4.13
C TRP A 394 -0.42 21.48 -3.33
N GLU A 395 0.73 21.87 -3.83
CA GLU A 395 2.04 21.71 -3.18
C GLU A 395 2.11 22.43 -1.82
N SER A 396 1.54 23.63 -1.70
CA SER A 396 1.50 24.37 -0.44
C SER A 396 0.89 23.61 0.75
N ASP A 397 0.01 22.63 0.51
CA ASP A 397 -0.59 21.80 1.58
C ASP A 397 0.40 20.84 2.22
N TRP A 398 1.53 20.58 1.56
CA TRP A 398 2.58 19.68 2.01
C TRP A 398 3.76 20.40 2.67
N ARG A 399 3.83 21.74 2.60
CA ARG A 399 5.00 22.51 3.04
C ARG A 399 4.75 23.83 3.77
N LYS A 400 3.75 24.62 3.34
CA LYS A 400 3.54 25.99 3.85
C LYS A 400 2.30 26.09 4.73
N ASN A 401 1.29 25.31 4.37
CA ASN A 401 0.01 25.24 5.05
C ASN A 401 -0.23 23.83 5.60
N ASP A 402 0.82 23.03 5.77
CA ASP A 402 0.75 21.64 6.20
C ASP A 402 0.11 21.49 7.57
N ASP A 403 0.34 22.42 8.51
CA ASP A 403 -0.40 22.53 9.79
C ASP A 403 -1.93 22.57 9.66
N SER A 404 -2.44 23.00 8.49
CA SER A 404 -3.87 23.04 8.19
C SER A 404 -4.33 21.82 7.39
N TRP A 405 -3.40 21.09 6.76
CA TRP A 405 -3.68 20.01 5.82
C TRP A 405 -2.89 18.75 6.18
N VAL A 406 -1.74 18.53 5.56
CA VAL A 406 -0.98 17.28 5.62
C VAL A 406 -0.53 16.96 7.04
N ASP A 407 0.02 17.93 7.78
CA ASP A 407 0.42 17.74 9.17
C ASP A 407 -0.75 17.85 10.17
N ALA A 408 -1.94 18.19 9.68
CA ALA A 408 -3.14 18.34 10.51
C ALA A 408 -3.95 17.03 10.68
N VAL A 409 -3.54 15.94 10.05
CA VAL A 409 -4.24 14.65 10.06
C VAL A 409 -3.33 13.52 10.46
N ASP A 410 -3.87 12.43 10.99
CA ASP A 410 -3.10 11.26 11.41
C ASP A 410 -2.54 10.46 10.20
N PHE A 411 -3.32 10.37 9.12
CA PHE A 411 -2.98 9.55 7.95
C PHE A 411 -3.25 10.25 6.62
N VAL A 412 -2.19 10.51 5.84
CA VAL A 412 -2.28 11.01 4.47
C VAL A 412 -2.02 9.91 3.44
N PHE A 413 -2.87 9.82 2.42
CA PHE A 413 -2.65 9.00 1.24
C PHE A 413 -2.57 9.87 -0.03
N TYR A 414 -1.44 9.78 -0.72
CA TYR A 414 -1.21 10.40 -2.02
C TYR A 414 -1.05 9.36 -3.13
N THR A 415 -1.54 9.70 -4.32
CA THR A 415 -1.28 8.93 -5.56
C THR A 415 -1.08 9.85 -6.76
N GLY A 416 -0.06 9.57 -7.56
CA GLY A 416 0.28 10.40 -8.73
C GLY A 416 1.60 9.99 -9.37
N HIS A 417 2.33 10.97 -9.91
CA HIS A 417 3.67 10.76 -10.48
C HIS A 417 4.74 11.25 -9.52
N ALA A 418 5.89 10.57 -9.51
CA ALA A 418 7.00 10.89 -8.62
C ALA A 418 8.33 10.42 -9.22
N ASN A 419 9.43 10.83 -8.58
CA ASN A 419 10.74 10.22 -8.75
C ASN A 419 11.41 10.08 -7.36
N SER A 420 12.72 9.82 -7.32
CA SER A 420 13.48 9.73 -6.07
C SER A 420 13.40 11.00 -5.23
N ASP A 421 13.29 12.15 -5.89
CA ASP A 421 13.50 13.46 -5.29
C ASP A 421 12.20 14.13 -4.83
N GLY A 422 11.04 13.58 -5.19
CA GLY A 422 9.77 14.24 -4.93
C GLY A 422 8.59 13.72 -5.73
N TRP A 423 7.46 14.43 -5.66
CA TRP A 423 6.24 14.07 -6.38
C TRP A 423 5.50 15.27 -6.97
N VAL A 424 4.72 14.97 -8.01
CA VAL A 424 4.01 15.98 -8.80
C VAL A 424 2.75 16.43 -8.08
N LEU A 425 2.56 17.75 -7.99
CA LEU A 425 1.37 18.38 -7.44
C LEU A 425 0.86 19.44 -8.43
N ALA A 426 -0.31 20.00 -8.16
CA ALA A 426 -0.90 20.99 -9.03
C ALA A 426 -0.34 22.39 -8.79
N ALA A 427 -0.45 23.23 -9.82
CA ALA A 427 -0.25 24.67 -9.73
C ALA A 427 -1.18 25.27 -8.65
N PRO A 428 -0.85 26.42 -8.04
CA PRO A 428 -0.05 27.51 -8.60
C PRO A 428 1.47 27.44 -8.40
N ASP A 429 1.96 26.52 -7.58
CA ASP A 429 3.39 26.40 -7.25
C ASP A 429 4.20 25.77 -8.40
N ASP A 430 5.41 25.27 -8.12
CA ASP A 430 6.30 24.74 -9.15
C ASP A 430 5.85 23.37 -9.69
N THR A 431 4.80 22.79 -9.12
CA THR A 431 4.14 21.52 -9.50
C THR A 431 4.94 20.28 -9.12
N PHE A 432 6.01 20.43 -8.33
CA PHE A 432 6.84 19.33 -7.91
C PHE A 432 7.38 19.57 -6.50
N LEU A 433 6.83 18.86 -5.51
CA LEU A 433 7.37 18.91 -4.16
C LEU A 433 8.71 18.17 -4.11
N HIS A 434 9.81 18.92 -3.99
CA HIS A 434 11.16 18.38 -3.87
C HIS A 434 11.50 18.13 -2.39
N PHE A 435 12.24 17.05 -2.09
CA PHE A 435 12.56 16.66 -0.71
C PHE A 435 13.29 17.76 0.07
N THR A 436 14.07 18.61 -0.60
CA THR A 436 14.77 19.74 0.05
C THR A 436 13.83 20.82 0.57
N GLU A 437 12.62 20.93 0.01
CA GLU A 437 11.59 21.83 0.51
C GLU A 437 10.97 21.32 1.82
N THR A 438 11.18 20.03 2.10
CA THR A 438 10.82 19.36 3.35
C THR A 438 12.04 19.11 4.23
N ALA A 439 13.20 19.71 3.89
CA ALA A 439 14.43 19.57 4.67
C ALA A 439 14.73 20.86 5.44
N GLY A 440 14.88 20.74 6.76
CA GLY A 440 15.42 21.81 7.60
C GLY A 440 14.43 22.93 7.99
N ALA A 441 13.17 22.87 7.56
CA ALA A 441 12.12 23.65 8.20
C ALA A 441 11.84 23.03 9.59
N ARG A 442 11.87 23.86 10.63
CA ARG A 442 11.28 23.51 11.93
C ARG A 442 9.77 23.58 11.71
N ASP A 443 9.01 22.58 12.14
CA ASP A 443 7.56 22.48 11.87
C ASP A 443 7.26 21.95 10.45
N LEU A 444 7.43 20.63 10.24
CA LEU A 444 7.04 19.94 9.00
C LEU A 444 6.13 18.76 9.32
N TRP A 445 6.58 17.51 9.13
CA TRP A 445 5.68 16.36 9.23
C TRP A 445 5.79 15.67 10.59
N GLY A 446 4.65 15.64 11.26
CA GLY A 446 4.38 15.11 12.59
C GLY A 446 4.64 16.06 13.74
N ALA A 447 4.94 17.33 13.46
CA ALA A 447 5.09 18.34 14.51
C ALA A 447 3.74 18.65 15.17
N ASN A 448 2.68 18.62 14.36
CA ASN A 448 1.30 18.80 14.77
C ASN A 448 0.57 17.46 14.97
N ASN A 449 0.32 16.67 13.91
CA ASN A 449 -0.50 15.45 14.03
C ASN A 449 -0.24 14.36 12.97
N LEU A 450 0.66 14.52 11.99
CA LEU A 450 0.88 13.45 10.99
C LEU A 450 1.72 12.30 11.52
N GLU A 451 1.13 11.11 11.63
CA GLU A 451 1.89 9.88 11.89
C GLU A 451 2.27 9.16 10.59
N TRP A 452 1.36 9.01 9.63
CA TRP A 452 1.60 8.15 8.47
C TRP A 452 1.32 8.85 7.14
N ALA A 453 2.29 8.80 6.24
CA ALA A 453 2.15 9.29 4.87
C ALA A 453 2.43 8.18 3.86
N VAL A 454 1.55 7.99 2.88
CA VAL A 454 1.77 7.11 1.73
C VAL A 454 1.87 7.94 0.47
N ILE A 455 2.97 7.78 -0.26
CA ILE A 455 3.18 8.34 -1.58
C ILE A 455 3.13 7.18 -2.59
N ALA A 456 1.92 6.81 -3.01
CA ALA A 456 1.68 5.78 -4.02
C ALA A 456 2.01 6.33 -5.41
N ALA A 457 3.30 6.48 -5.70
CA ALA A 457 3.85 7.00 -6.93
C ALA A 457 5.26 6.43 -7.18
N CYS A 458 5.81 6.67 -8.37
CA CYS A 458 7.09 6.09 -8.81
C CYS A 458 8.29 6.62 -8.00
N GLY A 459 8.93 5.79 -7.17
CA GLY A 459 10.28 6.10 -6.66
C GLY A 459 10.49 7.00 -5.44
N PRO A 460 9.52 7.56 -4.68
CA PRO A 460 9.83 8.37 -3.49
C PRO A 460 10.79 7.69 -2.51
N LEU A 461 10.76 6.35 -2.43
CA LEU A 461 11.65 5.53 -1.60
C LEU A 461 12.70 4.77 -2.42
N GLN A 462 13.08 5.27 -3.59
CA GLN A 462 14.16 4.71 -4.41
C GLN A 462 15.50 4.82 -3.68
N ASP A 463 16.26 3.74 -3.66
CA ASP A 463 17.51 3.59 -2.91
C ASP A 463 18.44 2.58 -3.56
N GLU A 464 19.75 2.86 -3.57
CA GLU A 464 20.80 2.01 -4.18
C GLU A 464 20.78 0.53 -3.76
N VAL A 465 20.15 0.16 -2.63
CA VAL A 465 20.02 -1.25 -2.21
C VAL A 465 18.99 -2.04 -3.02
N VAL A 466 18.03 -1.37 -3.67
CA VAL A 466 16.99 -2.01 -4.49
C VAL A 466 16.89 -1.44 -5.92
N GLU A 467 17.37 -0.21 -6.14
CA GLU A 467 17.30 0.51 -7.42
C GLU A 467 18.32 1.65 -7.48
N SER A 468 18.67 2.21 -8.63
CA SER A 468 19.60 3.36 -8.67
C SER A 468 18.98 4.67 -8.14
N GLY A 469 18.92 4.90 -6.82
CA GLY A 469 18.29 6.09 -6.20
C GLY A 469 19.13 6.93 -5.25
N GLY A 470 20.32 6.47 -4.85
CA GLY A 470 21.08 7.10 -3.76
C GLY A 470 20.59 6.65 -2.38
N ASP A 471 20.71 7.50 -1.36
CA ASP A 471 20.39 7.17 0.03
C ASP A 471 19.06 7.78 0.49
N VAL A 472 18.02 6.95 0.61
CA VAL A 472 16.69 7.36 1.06
C VAL A 472 16.70 7.92 2.49
N LEU A 473 17.58 7.39 3.34
CA LEU A 473 17.63 7.75 4.77
C LEU A 473 18.21 9.14 4.99
N GLU A 474 19.10 9.58 4.09
CA GLU A 474 19.60 10.96 4.05
C GLU A 474 18.58 11.88 3.39
N ARG A 475 17.99 11.46 2.26
CA ARG A 475 17.05 12.27 1.48
C ARG A 475 15.86 12.76 2.30
N TRP A 476 15.18 11.86 3.01
CA TRP A 476 13.99 12.18 3.81
C TRP A 476 14.31 12.38 5.30
N ARG A 477 15.58 12.49 5.68
CA ARG A 477 16.02 12.57 7.08
C ARG A 477 15.31 13.64 7.89
N ASP A 478 15.24 14.83 7.31
CA ASP A 478 14.83 16.06 7.98
C ASP A 478 13.34 16.37 7.76
N ALA A 479 12.62 15.46 7.08
CA ALA A 479 11.17 15.55 6.93
C ALA A 479 10.40 15.01 8.15
N PHE A 480 11.05 14.20 9.00
CA PHE A 480 10.43 13.58 10.18
C PHE A 480 10.62 14.46 11.42
N ASP A 481 9.62 15.27 11.76
CA ASP A 481 9.54 16.05 13.02
C ASP A 481 8.43 15.52 13.94
N GLY A 482 8.34 14.20 14.04
CA GLY A 482 7.28 13.51 14.78
C GLY A 482 6.54 12.49 13.93
N MET A 483 6.66 12.54 12.59
CA MET A 483 6.06 11.55 11.70
C MET A 483 6.60 10.15 12.00
N HIS A 484 5.74 9.15 11.87
CA HIS A 484 6.06 7.77 12.21
C HIS A 484 6.58 7.00 11.00
N ILE A 485 5.88 7.04 9.87
CA ILE A 485 6.18 6.22 8.70
C ILE A 485 5.91 7.01 7.41
N LEU A 486 6.93 7.07 6.54
CA LEU A 486 6.78 7.44 5.13
C LEU A 486 6.80 6.16 4.28
N MET A 487 5.73 5.93 3.52
CA MET A 487 5.53 4.77 2.66
C MET A 487 5.51 5.18 1.20
N GLY A 488 6.00 4.30 0.32
CA GLY A 488 6.01 4.55 -1.12
C GLY A 488 6.58 3.38 -1.90
N TYR A 489 7.03 3.65 -3.11
CA TYR A 489 7.69 2.66 -3.98
C TYR A 489 9.12 3.07 -4.32
N ALA A 490 9.93 2.10 -4.72
CA ALA A 490 11.29 2.34 -5.23
C ALA A 490 11.41 2.24 -6.77
N GLN A 491 10.33 1.86 -7.47
CA GLN A 491 10.30 1.73 -8.93
C GLN A 491 9.08 2.40 -9.56
N VAL A 492 9.08 2.46 -10.89
CA VAL A 492 7.94 2.85 -11.70
C VAL A 492 6.79 1.83 -11.56
N THR A 493 5.67 2.29 -11.01
CA THR A 493 4.51 1.45 -10.69
C THR A 493 3.42 1.53 -11.75
N TYR A 494 2.49 0.58 -11.77
CA TYR A 494 1.32 0.63 -12.63
C TYR A 494 0.28 1.61 -12.08
N ASP A 495 -0.46 2.30 -12.94
CA ASP A 495 -1.69 3.01 -12.58
C ASP A 495 -2.75 1.97 -12.20
N THR A 496 -3.15 1.96 -10.93
CA THR A 496 -4.07 0.96 -10.35
C THR A 496 -5.14 1.66 -9.52
N GLU A 497 -6.18 0.93 -9.11
CA GLU A 497 -7.41 1.54 -8.57
C GLU A 497 -7.74 1.13 -7.11
N GLU A 498 -6.95 0.24 -6.51
CA GLU A 498 -7.30 -0.41 -5.24
C GLU A 498 -6.24 -0.23 -4.13
N GLU A 499 -5.15 0.52 -4.35
CA GLU A 499 -4.05 0.69 -3.39
C GLU A 499 -4.55 1.28 -2.07
N GLY A 500 -5.23 2.43 -2.15
CA GLY A 500 -5.73 3.12 -0.96
C GLY A 500 -6.77 2.30 -0.19
N LYS A 501 -7.67 1.62 -0.91
CA LYS A 501 -8.67 0.72 -0.32
C LYS A 501 -8.03 -0.44 0.42
N ARG A 502 -7.08 -1.14 -0.21
CA ARG A 502 -6.44 -2.34 0.37
C ARG A 502 -5.62 -2.02 1.59
N LEU A 503 -4.84 -0.94 1.53
CA LEU A 503 -4.09 -0.43 2.67
C LEU A 503 -5.01 -0.23 3.87
N ALA A 504 -6.09 0.54 3.71
CA ALA A 504 -7.02 0.83 4.78
C ALA A 504 -7.77 -0.44 5.25
N GLN A 505 -8.15 -1.34 4.35
CA GLN A 505 -8.79 -2.62 4.68
C GLN A 505 -7.91 -3.52 5.55
N TYR A 506 -6.62 -3.63 5.25
CA TYR A 506 -5.68 -4.43 6.03
C TYR A 506 -5.37 -3.77 7.38
N ALA A 507 -5.15 -2.46 7.39
CA ALA A 507 -4.87 -1.70 8.59
C ALA A 507 -6.03 -1.79 9.60
N LYS A 508 -7.28 -1.59 9.14
CA LYS A 508 -8.47 -1.72 9.99
C LYS A 508 -8.77 -3.15 10.44
N SER A 509 -8.21 -4.13 9.73
CA SER A 509 -8.34 -5.54 10.08
C SER A 509 -7.25 -6.02 11.04
N GLY A 510 -6.41 -5.12 11.57
CA GLY A 510 -5.43 -5.42 12.61
C GLY A 510 -4.01 -5.71 12.13
N SER A 511 -3.72 -5.57 10.83
CA SER A 511 -2.34 -5.56 10.36
C SER A 511 -1.64 -4.25 10.77
N THR A 512 -0.31 -4.27 10.91
CA THR A 512 0.43 -3.00 11.04
C THR A 512 0.30 -2.17 9.77
N ILE A 513 0.55 -0.88 9.88
CA ILE A 513 0.56 0.05 8.75
C ILE A 513 1.57 -0.42 7.67
N ILE A 514 2.79 -0.80 8.08
CA ILE A 514 3.81 -1.33 7.15
C ILE A 514 3.34 -2.64 6.50
N GLN A 515 2.83 -3.60 7.27
CA GLN A 515 2.35 -4.87 6.71
C GLN A 515 1.19 -4.66 5.73
N SER A 516 0.30 -3.72 6.04
CA SER A 516 -0.84 -3.35 5.20
C SER A 516 -0.37 -2.78 3.87
N TRP A 517 0.64 -1.90 3.88
CA TRP A 517 1.21 -1.31 2.68
C TRP A 517 1.99 -2.33 1.84
N PHE A 518 2.84 -3.12 2.48
CA PHE A 518 3.64 -4.15 1.80
C PHE A 518 2.77 -5.20 1.13
N ARG A 519 1.75 -5.72 1.84
CA ARG A 519 0.79 -6.66 1.26
C ARG A 519 0.03 -6.03 0.08
N THR A 520 -0.39 -4.77 0.22
CA THR A 520 -1.06 -4.02 -0.85
C THR A 520 -0.19 -3.95 -2.10
N GLY A 521 1.08 -3.56 -1.96
CA GLY A 521 2.03 -3.50 -3.07
C GLY A 521 2.21 -4.87 -3.74
N GLN A 522 2.47 -5.92 -2.96
CA GLN A 522 2.68 -7.28 -3.49
C GLN A 522 1.48 -7.83 -4.26
N GLU A 523 0.26 -7.58 -3.78
CA GLU A 523 -0.94 -8.11 -4.44
C GLU A 523 -1.35 -7.31 -5.67
N ILE A 524 -1.04 -6.01 -5.73
CA ILE A 524 -1.51 -5.11 -6.80
C ILE A 524 -0.47 -4.91 -7.89
N GLN A 525 0.78 -4.69 -7.51
CA GLN A 525 1.82 -4.26 -8.43
C GLN A 525 2.43 -5.43 -9.21
N GLY A 526 3.06 -5.10 -10.32
CA GLY A 526 3.76 -6.06 -11.17
C GLY A 526 5.11 -6.49 -10.63
N SER A 527 5.58 -7.63 -11.11
CA SER A 527 6.92 -8.16 -10.86
C SER A 527 8.00 -7.13 -11.19
N GLY A 528 8.98 -7.01 -10.28
CA GLY A 528 10.11 -6.07 -10.45
C GLY A 528 9.87 -4.68 -9.87
N ILE A 529 8.77 -4.49 -9.14
CA ILE A 529 8.52 -3.31 -8.32
C ILE A 529 8.84 -3.64 -6.87
N TRP A 530 9.39 -2.69 -6.13
CA TRP A 530 9.57 -2.78 -4.68
C TRP A 530 8.73 -1.73 -3.97
N VAL A 531 8.05 -2.18 -2.92
CA VAL A 531 7.25 -1.34 -2.03
C VAL A 531 8.06 -1.11 -0.76
N GLY A 532 8.15 0.14 -0.33
CA GLY A 532 9.05 0.60 0.73
C GLY A 532 8.32 1.29 1.89
N ALA A 533 8.94 1.26 3.07
CA ALA A 533 8.50 1.98 4.26
C ALA A 533 9.72 2.47 5.05
N TYR A 534 9.82 3.79 5.23
CA TYR A 534 10.79 4.47 6.08
C TYR A 534 10.14 4.80 7.41
N TYR A 535 10.72 4.31 8.51
CA TYR A 535 10.32 4.54 9.89
C TYR A 535 11.52 4.83 10.80
N ILE A 536 11.23 5.23 12.03
CA ILE A 536 12.23 5.75 12.98
C ILE A 536 12.11 5.09 14.36
N GLY A 537 13.13 5.30 15.19
CA GLY A 537 13.07 4.92 16.58
C GLY A 537 14.14 5.54 17.46
N ASN A 538 13.95 5.40 18.77
CA ASN A 538 14.89 5.78 19.81
C ASN A 538 14.69 4.95 21.08
N ALA A 539 15.29 5.37 22.20
CA ALA A 539 15.15 4.69 23.48
C ALA A 539 13.70 4.61 24.01
N SER A 540 12.79 5.45 23.52
CA SER A 540 11.36 5.42 23.89
C SER A 540 10.55 4.38 23.11
N GLY A 541 11.05 3.90 21.97
CA GLY A 541 10.36 2.92 21.15
C GLY A 541 10.68 3.02 19.66
N SER A 542 9.84 2.37 18.86
CA SER A 542 9.90 2.34 17.40
C SER A 542 8.52 2.59 16.81
N THR A 543 8.48 3.26 15.67
CA THR A 543 7.25 3.50 14.90
C THR A 543 6.99 2.42 13.83
N GLY A 544 7.94 1.50 13.58
CA GLY A 544 7.82 0.49 12.53
C GLY A 544 6.74 -0.58 12.77
N ASN A 545 6.20 -0.66 13.98
CA ASN A 545 5.18 -1.64 14.38
C ASN A 545 3.80 -1.02 14.65
N ASP A 546 3.59 0.19 14.14
CA ASP A 546 2.33 0.91 14.29
C ASP A 546 1.17 0.17 13.65
N HIS A 547 0.04 0.21 14.32
CA HIS A 547 -1.26 -0.16 13.78
C HIS A 547 -2.07 1.12 13.53
N LEU A 548 -3.17 0.97 12.81
CA LEU A 548 -4.15 2.04 12.74
C LEU A 548 -4.64 2.41 14.14
N TRP A 549 -4.80 3.70 14.41
CA TRP A 549 -5.39 4.15 15.66
C TRP A 549 -6.76 3.50 15.91
N GLY A 550 -7.00 3.06 17.14
CA GLY A 550 -8.22 2.35 17.55
C GLY A 550 -8.24 0.86 17.22
N VAL A 551 -7.21 0.36 16.53
CA VAL A 551 -7.13 -1.05 16.10
C VAL A 551 -6.02 -1.81 16.83
N GLY A 552 -4.86 -1.18 17.02
CA GLY A 552 -3.72 -1.81 17.70
C GLY A 552 -2.79 -0.80 18.35
N SER A 553 -1.57 -1.23 18.67
CA SER A 553 -0.56 -0.37 19.28
C SER A 553 0.00 0.63 18.27
N VAL A 554 0.21 1.86 18.72
CA VAL A 554 0.92 2.92 18.00
C VAL A 554 2.13 3.32 18.84
N GLY A 555 3.27 3.50 18.18
CA GLY A 555 4.52 3.93 18.78
C GLY A 555 4.45 5.38 19.30
N PRO A 556 5.50 5.82 19.99
CA PRO A 556 5.64 7.21 20.38
C PRO A 556 5.98 8.10 19.17
N ASP A 557 5.46 9.33 19.14
CA ASP A 557 5.95 10.39 18.24
C ASP A 557 7.38 10.80 18.63
N ILE A 558 8.30 10.68 17.68
CA ILE A 558 9.75 10.82 17.88
C ILE A 558 10.26 12.00 17.04
N THR A 559 10.57 13.09 17.71
CA THR A 559 11.21 14.29 17.12
C THR A 559 12.74 14.23 17.16
N SER A 560 13.29 13.28 17.92
CA SER A 560 14.75 13.06 18.06
C SER A 560 15.07 11.57 17.93
N PRO A 561 15.01 11.03 16.70
CA PRO A 561 15.30 9.63 16.46
C PRO A 561 16.81 9.35 16.57
N THR A 562 17.15 8.30 17.32
CA THR A 562 18.54 7.83 17.40
C THR A 562 18.87 6.91 16.25
N TRP A 563 17.88 6.22 15.66
CA TRP A 563 18.08 5.37 14.49
C TRP A 563 16.96 5.54 13.46
N ARG A 564 17.25 5.14 12.22
CA ARG A 564 16.35 5.21 11.05
C ARG A 564 16.44 3.91 10.27
N ALA A 565 15.33 3.46 9.70
CA ALA A 565 15.31 2.29 8.83
C ALA A 565 14.35 2.50 7.66
N CYS A 566 14.72 1.98 6.50
CA CYS A 566 13.80 1.84 5.37
C CYS A 566 13.84 0.39 4.93
N SER A 567 12.67 -0.24 4.91
CA SER A 567 12.47 -1.63 4.50
C SER A 567 11.79 -1.67 3.14
N TRP A 568 12.18 -2.60 2.29
CA TRP A 568 11.56 -2.84 0.99
C TRP A 568 11.21 -4.31 0.83
N VAL A 569 10.06 -4.58 0.23
CA VAL A 569 9.67 -5.94 -0.19
C VAL A 569 9.39 -5.98 -1.68
N PRO A 570 9.79 -7.06 -2.37
CA PRO A 570 9.54 -7.20 -3.80
C PRO A 570 8.06 -7.54 -4.02
N CYS A 571 7.47 -6.91 -5.03
CA CYS A 571 6.10 -7.16 -5.48
C CYS A 571 6.03 -8.37 -6.42
#